data_AF-A0AAV5LDB3-F1
#
_entry.id   AF-A0AAV5LDB3-F1
#
_cell.length_a   1.000
_cell.length_b   1.000
_cell.length_c   1.000
_cell.angle_alpha   90.00
_cell.angle_beta   90.00
_cell.angle_gamma   90.00
#
_symmetry.space_group_name_H-M   'P 1'
#
loop_
_entity.id
_entity.type
_entity.pdbx_description
1 polymer ?
#
loop_
_entity_poly.entity_id
_entity_poly.type
_entity_poly.pdbx_seq_one_letter_code
_entity_poly.pdbx_strand_id
1 'polypeptide(L)'
;MSESSSESQSLVSQSFFRNHLDGFKEFWSERFSFLDNYTRFVSREKPLPGWSSSDVEEFIASDPVHGPPLKTAREAVKFGITGSAIGAISTAGVTWKYSRSLHGAGLSFVAGAVFGWTFGQEIASHYYRLYRLDTAAAQVKFMEWLENKRH
;
A
#
# COMPACT_ATOMS: atom_id res chain seq x y z
N MET A 1 -44.49 -24.75 -1.63
CA MET A 1 -44.13 -23.97 -0.43
C MET A 1 -42.61 -23.87 -0.19
N SER A 2 -41.76 -24.33 -1.12
CA SER A 2 -40.30 -24.33 -0.95
C SER A 2 -39.59 -23.17 -1.65
N GLU A 3 -40.17 -22.61 -2.72
CA GLU A 3 -39.56 -21.51 -3.50
C GLU A 3 -39.53 -20.16 -2.75
N SER A 4 -40.57 -19.84 -1.99
CA SER A 4 -40.64 -18.61 -1.18
C SER A 4 -39.57 -18.56 -0.09
N SER A 5 -39.18 -19.70 0.48
CA SER A 5 -38.14 -19.78 1.52
C SER A 5 -36.74 -19.50 0.95
N SER A 6 -36.46 -19.96 -0.26
CA SER A 6 -35.20 -19.73 -0.96
C SER A 6 -35.01 -18.28 -1.44
N GLU A 7 -36.07 -17.63 -1.93
CA GLU A 7 -36.02 -16.20 -2.31
C GLU A 7 -35.83 -15.29 -1.08
N SER A 8 -36.48 -15.63 0.03
CA SER A 8 -36.33 -14.89 1.29
C SER A 8 -34.88 -14.97 1.82
N GLN A 9 -34.25 -16.14 1.73
CA GLN A 9 -32.86 -16.32 2.17
C GLN A 9 -31.85 -15.60 1.27
N SER A 10 -32.07 -15.58 -0.06
CA SER A 10 -31.16 -14.91 -0.98
C SER A 10 -31.22 -13.38 -0.85
N LEU A 11 -32.42 -12.81 -0.68
CA LEU A 11 -32.62 -11.37 -0.46
C LEU A 11 -32.02 -10.91 0.88
N VAL A 12 -32.18 -11.71 1.93
CA VAL A 12 -31.57 -11.46 3.24
C VAL A 12 -30.06 -11.46 3.11
N SER A 13 -29.44 -12.49 2.53
CA SER A 13 -28.00 -12.53 2.29
C SER A 13 -27.51 -11.33 1.47
N GLN A 14 -28.18 -10.99 0.37
CA GLN A 14 -27.79 -9.86 -0.48
C GLN A 14 -27.86 -8.52 0.24
N SER A 15 -28.86 -8.31 1.11
CA SER A 15 -28.95 -7.09 1.93
C SER A 15 -27.88 -7.04 3.02
N PHE A 16 -27.57 -8.17 3.66
CA PHE A 16 -26.50 -8.27 4.65
C PHE A 16 -25.14 -8.00 4.01
N PHE A 17 -24.84 -8.55 2.84
CA PHE A 17 -23.60 -8.28 2.11
C PHE A 17 -23.49 -6.81 1.70
N ARG A 18 -24.56 -6.20 1.18
CA ARG A 18 -24.57 -4.76 0.84
C ARG A 18 -24.30 -3.90 2.06
N ASN A 19 -25.07 -4.08 3.14
CA ASN A 19 -24.92 -3.28 4.34
C ASN A 19 -23.53 -3.47 5.00
N HIS A 20 -22.98 -4.69 4.97
CA HIS A 20 -21.64 -4.96 5.49
C HIS A 20 -20.54 -4.38 4.61
N LEU A 21 -20.70 -4.40 3.28
CA LEU A 21 -19.78 -3.77 2.34
C LEU A 21 -19.82 -2.24 2.44
N ASP A 22 -21.00 -1.66 2.62
CA ASP A 22 -21.17 -0.22 2.81
C ASP A 22 -20.52 0.22 4.14
N GLY A 23 -20.76 -0.50 5.24
CA GLY A 23 -20.09 -0.25 6.51
C GLY A 23 -18.57 -0.46 6.46
N PHE A 24 -18.10 -1.47 5.74
CA PHE A 24 -16.67 -1.69 5.49
C PHE A 24 -16.07 -0.54 4.68
N LYS A 25 -16.75 -0.12 3.61
CA LYS A 25 -16.32 1.00 2.76
C LYS A 25 -16.23 2.29 3.57
N GLU A 26 -17.23 2.58 4.39
CA GLU A 26 -17.28 3.79 5.22
C GLU A 26 -16.16 3.77 6.27
N PHE A 27 -15.97 2.63 6.95
CA PHE A 27 -14.88 2.41 7.91
C PHE A 27 -13.49 2.61 7.31
N TRP A 28 -13.27 2.16 6.07
CA TRP A 28 -11.99 2.37 5.37
C TRP A 28 -11.88 3.77 4.77
N SER A 29 -12.97 4.36 4.29
CA SER A 29 -13.00 5.74 3.78
C SER A 29 -12.63 6.74 4.87
N GLU A 30 -13.16 6.58 6.08
CA GLU A 30 -12.86 7.43 7.22
C GLU A 30 -11.38 7.32 7.62
N ARG A 31 -10.83 6.10 7.67
CA ARG A 31 -9.42 5.86 7.99
C ARG A 31 -8.44 6.27 6.90
N PHE A 32 -8.86 6.26 5.64
CA PHE A 32 -8.06 6.71 4.51
C PHE A 32 -8.35 8.15 4.10
N SER A 33 -9.12 8.92 4.89
CA SER A 33 -9.39 10.34 4.63
C SER A 33 -8.12 11.20 4.51
N PHE A 34 -7.00 10.78 5.10
CA PHE A 34 -5.70 11.42 4.89
C PHE A 34 -5.22 11.38 3.42
N LEU A 35 -5.72 10.44 2.61
CA LEU A 35 -5.46 10.38 1.17
C LEU A 35 -6.18 11.49 0.39
N ASP A 36 -7.18 12.16 0.97
CA ASP A 36 -7.80 13.33 0.32
C ASP A 36 -6.76 14.45 0.11
N ASN A 37 -5.75 14.58 0.99
CA ASN A 37 -4.61 15.48 0.74
C ASN A 37 -3.72 15.03 -0.44
N TYR A 38 -3.71 13.72 -0.74
CA TYR A 38 -3.00 13.15 -1.89
C TYR A 38 -3.80 13.18 -3.19
N THR A 39 -5.11 13.49 -3.17
CA THR A 39 -5.94 13.60 -4.38
C THR A 39 -5.38 14.64 -5.37
N ARG A 40 -4.70 15.70 -4.90
CA ARG A 40 -4.00 16.63 -5.80
C ARG A 40 -2.94 15.95 -6.68
N PHE A 41 -2.34 14.87 -6.21
CA PHE A 41 -1.33 14.11 -6.93
C PHE A 41 -1.91 12.89 -7.65
N VAL A 42 -2.98 12.27 -7.11
CA VAL A 42 -3.60 11.05 -7.65
C VAL A 42 -4.72 11.36 -8.66
N SER A 43 -5.48 12.44 -8.46
CA SER A 43 -6.58 12.90 -9.31
C SER A 43 -6.14 13.94 -10.35
N ARG A 44 -4.84 14.02 -10.64
CA ARG A 44 -4.29 14.94 -11.64
C ARG A 44 -4.65 14.43 -13.04
N GLU A 45 -5.28 15.28 -13.87
CA GLU A 45 -5.63 14.93 -15.26
C GLU A 45 -4.41 14.57 -16.12
N LYS A 46 -3.24 15.12 -15.77
CA LYS A 46 -1.95 14.69 -16.31
C LYS A 46 -1.24 13.82 -15.27
N PRO A 47 -0.95 12.55 -15.57
CA PRO A 47 -0.20 11.70 -14.66
C PRO A 47 1.14 12.35 -14.33
N LEU A 48 1.60 12.18 -13.09
CA LEU A 48 2.95 12.59 -12.71
C LEU A 48 3.96 11.99 -13.69
N PRO A 49 4.98 12.75 -14.11
CA PRO A 49 5.99 12.23 -15.01
C PRO A 49 6.60 10.97 -14.40
N GLY A 50 6.61 9.88 -15.16
CA GLY A 50 7.35 8.68 -14.78
C GLY A 50 8.80 9.05 -14.52
N TRP A 51 9.28 8.71 -13.33
CA TRP A 51 10.66 8.92 -12.91
C TRP A 51 11.39 7.59 -12.83
N SER A 52 12.69 7.61 -13.07
CA SER A 52 13.54 6.42 -13.02
C SER A 52 14.47 6.46 -11.79
N SER A 53 15.24 5.40 -11.60
CA SER A 53 16.29 5.38 -10.58
C SER A 53 17.32 6.49 -10.78
N SER A 54 17.63 6.85 -12.03
CA SER A 54 18.60 7.90 -12.36
C SER A 54 18.11 9.30 -11.99
N ASP A 55 16.81 9.58 -12.18
CA ASP A 55 16.25 10.88 -11.81
C ASP A 55 16.39 11.16 -10.30
N VAL A 56 16.30 10.12 -9.46
CA VAL A 56 16.52 10.29 -8.02
C VAL A 56 17.99 10.41 -7.67
N GLU A 57 18.89 9.71 -8.35
CA GLU A 57 20.33 9.91 -8.12
C GLU A 57 20.75 11.33 -8.51
N GLU A 58 20.20 11.85 -9.60
CA GLU A 58 20.40 13.23 -10.02
C GLU A 58 19.80 14.23 -9.02
N PHE A 59 18.60 13.96 -8.48
CA PHE A 59 18.04 14.77 -7.41
C PHE A 59 18.90 14.74 -6.15
N ILE A 60 19.35 13.56 -5.71
CA ILE A 60 20.24 13.41 -4.54
C ILE A 60 21.56 14.16 -4.76
N ALA A 61 22.08 14.16 -5.98
CA ALA A 61 23.28 14.92 -6.34
C ALA A 61 23.01 16.43 -6.35
N SER A 62 21.81 16.86 -6.74
CA SER A 62 21.43 18.28 -6.81
C SER A 62 21.02 18.88 -5.46
N ASP A 63 20.38 18.11 -4.58
CA ASP A 63 19.82 18.56 -3.31
C ASP A 63 20.40 17.78 -2.13
N PRO A 64 21.40 18.34 -1.42
CA PRO A 64 22.04 17.69 -0.28
C PRO A 64 21.15 17.66 0.98
N VAL A 65 20.08 18.46 1.05
CA VAL A 65 19.20 18.55 2.23
C VAL A 65 18.12 17.48 2.16
N HIS A 66 17.48 17.33 1.00
CA HIS A 66 16.39 16.38 0.79
C HIS A 66 16.82 15.05 0.16
N GLY A 67 18.04 14.96 -0.39
CA GLY A 67 18.59 13.74 -0.96
C GLY A 67 18.77 12.58 0.04
N PRO A 68 19.44 12.76 1.20
CA PRO A 68 19.66 11.68 2.15
C PRO A 68 18.36 11.06 2.71
N PRO A 69 17.34 11.85 3.12
CA PRO A 69 16.05 11.30 3.52
C PRO A 69 15.36 10.50 2.40
N LEU A 70 15.43 10.97 1.16
CA LEU A 70 14.85 10.28 0.00
C LEU A 70 15.52 8.92 -0.28
N LYS A 71 16.85 8.87 -0.16
CA LYS A 71 17.62 7.62 -0.28
C LYS A 71 17.21 6.63 0.80
N THR A 72 17.14 7.08 2.05
CA THR A 72 16.72 6.25 3.18
C THR A 72 15.29 5.73 3.01
N ALA A 73 14.37 6.56 2.52
CA ALA A 73 13.00 6.14 2.21
C ALA A 73 12.97 5.00 1.17
N ARG A 74 13.79 5.08 0.11
CA ARG A 74 13.91 4.01 -0.89
C ARG A 74 14.46 2.72 -0.31
N GLU A 75 15.47 2.80 0.54
CA GLU A 75 16.00 1.61 1.22
C GLU A 75 14.96 1.00 2.16
N ALA A 76 14.20 1.82 2.90
CA ALA A 76 13.10 1.38 3.75
C ALA A 76 12.00 0.63 2.95
N VAL A 77 11.67 1.10 1.74
CA VAL A 77 10.72 0.40 0.86
C VAL A 77 11.20 -1.01 0.52
N LYS A 78 12.51 -1.25 0.34
CA LYS A 78 13.03 -2.59 0.08
C LYS A 78 12.73 -3.56 1.23
N PHE A 79 12.78 -3.10 2.48
CA PHE A 79 12.39 -3.90 3.65
C PHE A 79 10.89 -4.23 3.62
N GLY A 80 10.04 -3.26 3.26
CA GLY A 80 8.60 -3.49 3.06
C GLY A 80 8.31 -4.54 1.98
N ILE A 81 8.95 -4.40 0.81
CA ILE A 81 8.82 -5.36 -0.31
C ILE A 81 9.30 -6.76 0.12
N THR A 82 10.45 -6.83 0.76
CA THR A 82 11.03 -8.10 1.22
C THR A 82 10.14 -8.77 2.27
N GLY A 83 9.69 -8.00 3.26
CA GLY A 83 8.76 -8.46 4.28
C GLY A 83 7.45 -8.95 3.67
N SER A 84 6.89 -8.22 2.71
CA SER A 84 5.69 -8.59 1.97
C SER A 84 5.88 -9.93 1.22
N ALA A 85 6.97 -10.10 0.47
CA ALA A 85 7.25 -11.34 -0.24
C ALA A 85 7.38 -12.54 0.71
N ILE A 86 8.13 -12.37 1.81
CA ILE A 86 8.32 -13.41 2.83
C ILE A 86 6.98 -13.75 3.49
N GLY A 87 6.20 -12.75 3.90
CA GLY A 87 4.90 -12.94 4.53
C GLY A 87 3.91 -13.63 3.60
N ALA A 88 3.87 -13.23 2.32
CA ALA A 88 2.99 -13.81 1.33
C ALA A 88 3.29 -15.28 1.08
N ILE A 89 4.56 -15.61 0.82
CA ILE A 89 4.99 -16.99 0.50
C ILE A 89 4.87 -17.89 1.72
N SER A 90 5.27 -17.42 2.90
CA SER A 90 5.19 -18.22 4.13
C SER A 90 3.74 -18.53 4.50
N THR A 91 2.86 -17.52 4.48
CA THR A 91 1.45 -17.69 4.86
C THR A 91 0.74 -18.57 3.83
N ALA A 92 0.94 -18.33 2.54
CA ALA A 92 0.38 -19.15 1.46
C ALA A 92 0.89 -20.59 1.48
N GLY A 93 2.17 -20.80 1.82
CA GLY A 93 2.75 -22.14 1.94
C GLY A 93 2.13 -22.94 3.09
N VAL A 94 1.90 -22.30 4.23
CA VAL A 94 1.25 -22.92 5.39
C VAL A 94 -0.21 -23.27 5.08
N THR A 95 -0.99 -22.34 4.55
CA THR A 95 -2.38 -22.62 4.16
C THR A 95 -2.47 -23.64 3.04
N TRP A 96 -1.58 -23.64 2.05
CA TRP A 96 -1.55 -24.69 1.03
C TRP A 96 -1.31 -26.08 1.65
N LYS A 97 -0.36 -26.18 2.59
CA LYS A 97 -0.05 -27.44 3.29
C LYS A 97 -1.25 -28.01 4.04
N TYR A 98 -2.04 -27.17 4.73
CA TYR A 98 -3.16 -27.62 5.56
C TYR A 98 -4.52 -27.62 4.85
N SER A 99 -4.81 -26.58 4.07
CA SER A 99 -6.11 -26.41 3.40
C SER A 99 -6.17 -27.14 2.06
N ARG A 100 -5.03 -27.36 1.38
CA ARG A 100 -4.95 -27.87 -0.01
C ARG A 100 -5.94 -27.19 -0.97
N SER A 101 -6.29 -25.94 -0.70
CA SER A 101 -7.25 -25.17 -1.50
C SER A 101 -6.59 -23.93 -2.10
N LEU A 102 -6.84 -23.70 -3.38
CA LEU A 102 -6.27 -22.57 -4.12
C LEU A 102 -6.83 -21.22 -3.61
N HIS A 103 -8.12 -21.18 -3.29
CA HIS A 103 -8.78 -19.99 -2.75
C HIS A 103 -8.22 -19.61 -1.37
N GLY A 104 -8.01 -20.58 -0.48
CA GLY A 104 -7.42 -20.35 0.84
C GLY A 104 -5.97 -19.89 0.75
N ALA A 105 -5.18 -20.54 -0.11
CA ALA A 105 -3.79 -20.14 -0.36
C ALA A 105 -3.71 -18.72 -0.97
N GLY A 106 -4.55 -18.40 -1.96
CA GLY A 106 -4.60 -17.08 -2.59
C GLY A 106 -4.96 -15.96 -1.62
N LEU A 107 -6.02 -16.13 -0.82
CA LEU A 107 -6.39 -15.14 0.21
C LEU A 107 -5.28 -14.93 1.24
N SER A 108 -4.67 -16.03 1.69
CA SER A 108 -3.59 -15.97 2.66
C SER A 108 -2.28 -15.41 2.10
N PHE A 109 -2.04 -15.53 0.79
CA PHE A 109 -0.92 -14.89 0.10
C PHE A 109 -1.06 -13.37 0.19
N VAL A 110 -2.25 -12.84 -0.15
CA VAL A 110 -2.53 -11.41 -0.07
C VAL A 110 -2.46 -10.93 1.38
N ALA A 111 -3.07 -11.65 2.32
CA ALA A 111 -2.99 -11.31 3.73
C ALA A 111 -1.54 -11.27 4.24
N GLY A 112 -0.75 -12.31 3.92
CA GLY A 112 0.66 -12.39 4.26
C GLY A 112 1.48 -11.26 3.64
N ALA A 113 1.17 -10.86 2.41
CA ALA A 113 1.80 -9.72 1.75
C ALA A 113 1.55 -8.40 2.49
N VAL A 114 0.33 -8.18 2.97
CA VAL A 114 -0.06 -6.98 3.72
C VAL A 114 0.62 -6.96 5.08
N PHE A 115 0.54 -8.06 5.85
CA PHE A 115 1.20 -8.13 7.15
C PHE A 115 2.72 -8.04 7.03
N GLY A 116 3.30 -8.69 6.03
CA GLY A 116 4.72 -8.61 5.73
C GLY A 116 5.17 -7.19 5.39
N TRP A 117 4.38 -6.44 4.64
CA TRP A 117 4.64 -5.03 4.37
C TRP A 117 4.64 -4.20 5.65
N THR A 118 3.64 -4.37 6.51
CA THR A 118 3.54 -3.62 7.77
C THR A 118 4.70 -3.89 8.70
N PHE A 119 5.09 -5.16 8.88
CA PHE A 119 6.25 -5.51 9.70
C PHE A 119 7.57 -5.06 9.07
N GLY A 120 7.67 -5.09 7.73
CA GLY A 120 8.83 -4.58 7.01
C GLY A 120 9.03 -3.07 7.21
N GLN A 121 7.94 -2.29 7.22
CA GLN A 121 7.98 -0.86 7.54
C GLN A 121 8.40 -0.59 8.99
N GLU A 122 7.96 -1.42 9.95
CA GLU A 122 8.39 -1.29 11.34
C GLU A 122 9.89 -1.58 11.50
N ILE A 123 10.37 -2.68 10.91
CA ILE A 123 11.80 -3.03 10.91
C ILE A 123 12.62 -1.92 10.25
N ALA A 124 12.15 -1.38 9.11
CA ALA A 124 12.80 -0.26 8.44
C ALA A 124 12.83 1.00 9.31
N SER A 125 11.74 1.29 10.01
CA SER A 125 11.62 2.43 10.94
C SER A 125 12.62 2.32 12.07
N HIS A 126 12.81 1.12 12.62
CA HIS A 126 13.80 0.86 13.65
C HIS A 126 15.23 0.92 13.11
N TYR A 127 15.49 0.31 11.96
CA TYR A 127 16.82 0.21 11.36
C TYR A 127 17.36 1.56 10.90
N TYR A 128 16.54 2.36 10.21
CA TYR A 128 16.93 3.67 9.66
C TYR A 128 16.59 4.85 10.57
N ARG A 129 15.94 4.60 11.71
CA ARG A 129 15.42 5.65 12.60
C ARG A 129 14.58 6.68 11.82
N LEU A 130 13.70 6.18 10.96
CA LEU A 130 12.88 7.00 10.04
C LEU A 130 12.11 8.10 10.75
N TYR A 131 11.77 7.93 12.03
CA TYR A 131 11.14 8.94 12.87
C TYR A 131 11.92 10.26 13.00
N ARG A 132 13.23 10.27 12.69
CA ARG A 132 14.06 11.49 12.69
C ARG A 132 14.16 12.16 11.32
N LEU A 133 13.64 11.54 10.27
CA LEU A 133 13.81 11.97 8.88
C LEU A 133 12.46 12.37 8.30
N ASP A 134 12.37 13.57 7.72
CA ASP A 134 11.18 14.00 6.99
C ASP A 134 11.21 13.46 5.55
N THR A 135 10.89 12.18 5.41
CA THR A 135 10.85 11.50 4.11
C THR A 135 9.70 12.00 3.23
N ALA A 136 8.62 12.49 3.84
CA ALA A 136 7.47 13.05 3.14
C ALA A 136 7.81 14.39 2.48
N ALA A 137 8.45 15.31 3.22
CA ALA A 137 8.90 16.58 2.64
C ALA A 137 9.96 16.36 1.55
N ALA A 138 10.88 15.42 1.75
CA ALA A 138 11.87 15.08 0.72
C ALA A 138 11.23 14.53 -0.55
N GLN A 139 10.19 13.70 -0.43
CA GLN A 139 9.44 13.19 -1.57
C GLN A 139 8.67 14.32 -2.30
N VAL A 140 8.06 15.25 -1.56
CA VAL A 140 7.39 16.42 -2.17
C VAL A 140 8.39 17.29 -2.94
N LYS A 141 9.57 17.54 -2.37
CA LYS A 141 10.64 18.32 -3.00
C LYS A 141 11.21 17.65 -4.24
N PHE A 142 11.33 16.33 -4.22
CA PHE A 142 11.67 15.57 -5.41
C PHE A 142 10.65 15.72 -6.53
N MET A 143 9.35 15.67 -6.21
CA MET A 143 8.28 15.86 -7.21
C MET A 143 8.27 17.28 -7.78
N GLU A 144 8.51 18.30 -6.95
CA GLU A 144 8.64 19.70 -7.36
C GLU A 144 9.86 19.90 -8.30
N TRP A 145 11.00 19.31 -7.95
CA TRP A 145 12.20 19.33 -8.80
C TRP A 145 11.97 18.62 -10.14
N LEU A 146 11.30 17.46 -10.15
CA LEU A 146 10.95 16.74 -11.38
C LEU A 146 10.04 17.57 -12.31
N GLU A 147 9.09 18.31 -11.73
CA GLU A 147 8.20 19.19 -12.48
C GLU A 147 8.98 20.35 -13.12
N ASN A 148 9.89 20.98 -12.37
CA ASN A 148 10.74 22.07 -12.86
C ASN A 148 11.76 21.62 -13.91
N LYS A 149 12.34 20.41 -13.78
CA LYS A 149 13.33 19.89 -14.74
C LYS A 149 12.75 19.66 -16.14
N ARG A 150 11.44 19.40 -16.24
CA ARG A 150 10.76 19.08 -17.51
C ARG A 150 9.97 20.24 -18.12
N HIS A 151 9.97 21.40 -17.46
CA HIS A 151 9.39 22.65 -17.95
C HIS A 151 10.47 23.57 -18.53
#